data_AF-A0A382PFR7-F1
#
_entry.id   AF-A0A382PFR7-F1
#
_cell.length_a   1.000
_cell.length_b   1.000
_cell.length_c   1.000
_cell.angle_alpha   90.00
_cell.angle_beta   90.00
_cell.angle_gamma   90.00
#
_symmetry.space_group_name_H-M   'P 1'
#
loop_
_entity.id
_entity.type
_entity.pdbx_description
1 polymer ?
#
loop_
_entity_poly.entity_id
_entity_poly.type
_entity_poly.pdbx_seq_one_letter_code
_entity_poly.pdbx_strand_id
1 'polypeptide(L)' 'MEKDIIENFFSFQLRRKVTSLYKNFFFILEDLNSEGVKIPEESYKRIRKRILDQGNDCIRELEEYFDKYLEFHKNK' A
#
# COMPACT_ATOMS: atom_id res chain seq x y z
N MET A 1 21.70 -13.07 -10.63
CA MET A 1 22.39 -11.92 -10.01
C MET A 1 21.80 -10.60 -10.46
N GLU A 2 21.94 -10.16 -11.72
CA GLU A 2 21.36 -8.89 -12.19
C GLU A 2 19.82 -8.90 -12.21
N LYS A 3 19.21 -10.01 -12.63
CA LYS A 3 17.77 -10.24 -12.60
C LYS A 3 17.19 -10.15 -11.17
N ASP A 4 17.84 -10.79 -10.19
CA ASP A 4 17.42 -10.75 -8.78
C ASP A 4 17.53 -9.33 -8.19
N ILE A 5 18.53 -8.54 -8.61
CA ILE A 5 18.68 -7.14 -8.18
C ILE A 5 17.52 -6.30 -8.70
N ILE A 6 17.16 -6.47 -9.97
CA ILE A 6 16.05 -5.76 -10.61
C ILE A 6 14.72 -6.13 -9.94
N GLU A 7 14.48 -7.41 -9.68
CA GLU A 7 13.28 -7.91 -9.02
C GLU A 7 13.13 -7.34 -7.59
N ASN A 8 14.20 -7.38 -6.80
CA ASN A 8 14.23 -6.79 -5.47
C ASN A 8 14.02 -5.27 -5.50
N PHE A 9 14.61 -4.58 -6.49
CA PHE A 9 14.41 -3.15 -6.68
C PHE A 9 12.95 -2.82 -6.98
N PHE A 10 12.30 -3.54 -7.89
CA PHE A 10 10.89 -3.30 -8.22
C PHE A 10 9.97 -3.59 -7.03
N SER A 11 10.16 -4.69 -6.31
CA SER A 11 9.39 -5.00 -5.10
C SER A 11 9.52 -3.87 -4.06
N PHE A 12 10.75 -3.41 -3.82
CA PHE A 12 11.00 -2.31 -2.90
C PHE A 12 10.34 -0.99 -3.35
N GLN A 13 10.48 -0.61 -4.63
CA GLN A 13 9.88 0.62 -5.15
C GLN A 13 8.35 0.57 -5.09
N LEU A 14 7.76 -0.57 -5.44
CA LEU A 14 6.32 -0.77 -5.37
C LEU A 14 5.81 -0.57 -3.94
N ARG A 15 6.41 -1.26 -2.97
CA ARG A 15 6.04 -1.13 -1.56
C ARG A 15 6.11 0.32 -1.08
N ARG A 16 7.17 1.05 -1.48
CA ARG A 16 7.30 2.49 -1.17
C ARG A 16 6.20 3.32 -1.79
N LYS A 17 5.85 3.09 -3.06
CA LYS A 17 4.81 3.85 -3.76
C LYS A 17 3.43 3.58 -3.18
N VAL A 18 3.08 2.32 -2.91
CA VAL A 18 1.82 1.95 -2.25
C VAL A 18 1.76 2.58 -0.86
N THR A 19 2.82 2.46 -0.05
CA THR A 19 2.87 3.09 1.27
C THR A 19 2.67 4.60 1.20
N SER A 20 3.32 5.27 0.24
CA SER A 20 3.18 6.72 0.03
C SER A 20 1.76 7.11 -0.35
N LEU A 21 1.10 6.32 -1.20
CA LEU A 21 -0.28 6.57 -1.61
C LEU A 21 -1.24 6.48 -0.42
N TYR A 22 -1.15 5.41 0.38
CA TYR A 22 -2.02 5.24 1.54
C TYR A 22 -1.72 6.25 2.66
N LYS A 23 -0.46 6.72 2.79
CA LYS A 23 -0.12 7.89 3.62
C LYS A 23 -0.84 9.15 3.17
N ASN A 24 -0.95 9.38 1.87
CA ASN A 24 -1.68 10.54 1.35
C ASN A 24 -3.17 10.51 1.72
N PHE A 25 -3.79 9.33 1.81
CA PHE A 25 -5.18 9.24 2.29
C PHE A 25 -5.33 9.61 3.76
N PHE A 26 -4.32 9.37 4.61
CA PHE A 26 -4.33 9.89 5.98
C PHE A 26 -4.25 11.42 6.01
N PHE A 27 -3.37 12.01 5.20
CA PHE A 27 -3.26 13.47 5.11
C PHE A 27 -4.58 14.10 4.64
N ILE A 28 -5.20 13.55 3.59
CA ILE A 28 -6.51 14.03 3.12
C ILE A 28 -7.57 13.93 4.23
N LEU A 29 -7.59 12.83 4.99
CA LEU A 29 -8.53 12.67 6.09
C LEU A 29 -8.29 13.69 7.22
N GLU A 30 -7.03 14.00 7.52
CA GLU A 30 -6.63 15.02 8.50
C GLU A 30 -6.95 16.43 8.02
N ASP A 31 -6.75 16.72 6.74
CA ASP A 31 -7.07 18.00 6.10
C ASP A 31 -8.58 18.26 6.17
N LEU A 32 -9.41 17.28 5.80
CA LEU A 32 -10.88 17.39 5.90
C LEU A 32 -11.34 17.69 7.33
N ASN A 33 -10.75 17.02 8.32
CA ASN A 33 -11.07 17.28 9.72
C ASN A 33 -10.64 18.69 10.15
N SER A 34 -9.51 19.18 9.64
CA SER A 34 -8.98 20.52 9.90
C SER A 34 -9.78 21.64 9.23
N GLU A 35 -10.36 21.37 8.06
CA GLU A 35 -11.26 22.28 7.32
C GLU A 35 -12.67 22.37 7.94
N GLY A 36 -12.93 21.66 9.04
CA GLY A 36 -14.18 21.71 9.78
C GLY A 36 -15.24 20.71 9.30
N VAL A 37 -14.87 19.73 8.47
CA VAL A 37 -15.74 18.59 8.16
C VAL A 37 -15.91 17.76 9.43
N LYS A 38 -17.10 17.82 10.03
CA LYS A 38 -17.42 17.06 11.25
C LYS A 38 -17.56 15.57 10.95
N ILE A 39 -16.44 14.85 10.98
CA ILE A 39 -16.43 13.39 10.94
C ILE A 39 -16.59 12.90 12.38
N PRO A 40 -17.62 12.11 12.72
CA PRO A 40 -17.75 11.52 14.05
C PRO A 40 -16.51 10.68 14.39
N GLU A 41 -16.03 10.77 15.64
CA GLU A 41 -14.79 10.12 16.09
C GLU A 41 -14.72 8.62 15.74
N GLU A 42 -15.82 7.89 15.93
CA GLU A 42 -15.89 6.48 15.59
C GLU A 42 -15.81 6.22 14.07
N SER A 43 -16.38 7.10 13.26
CA SER A 43 -16.22 7.05 11.81
C SER A 43 -14.78 7.36 11.40
N TYR A 44 -14.15 8.36 12.03
CA TYR A 44 -12.76 8.74 11.79
C TYR A 44 -11.81 7.57 12.07
N LYS A 45 -11.94 6.93 13.24
CA LYS A 45 -11.18 5.72 13.59
C LYS A 45 -11.39 4.57 12.60
N ARG A 46 -12.65 4.30 12.20
CA ARG A 46 -12.96 3.25 11.21
C ARG A 46 -12.33 3.54 9.85
N ILE A 47 -12.38 4.78 9.37
CA ILE A 47 -11.77 5.18 8.10
C ILE A 47 -10.25 5.00 8.18
N ARG A 48 -9.60 5.44 9.28
CA ARG A 48 -8.16 5.24 9.48
C ARG A 48 -7.77 3.77 9.45
N LYS A 49 -8.51 2.93 10.16
CA LYS A 49 -8.28 1.48 10.16
C LYS A 49 -8.41 0.91 8.74
N ARG A 50 -9.47 1.30 8.02
CA ARG A 50 -9.68 0.85 6.63
C ARG A 50 -8.54 1.25 5.69
N ILE A 51 -8.02 2.47 5.81
CA ILE A 51 -6.87 2.93 5.01
C ILE A 51 -5.64 2.05 5.31
N LEU A 52 -5.37 1.73 6.59
CA LEU A 52 -4.27 0.83 6.95
C LEU A 52 -4.47 -0.58 6.37
N ASP A 53 -5.64 -1.15 6.59
CA ASP A 53 -5.96 -2.52 6.18
C ASP A 53 -5.81 -2.66 4.66
N GLN A 54 -6.43 -1.76 3.89
CA GLN A 54 -6.33 -1.76 2.42
C GLN A 54 -4.90 -1.56 1.92
N GLY A 55 -4.10 -0.70 2.57
CA GLY A 55 -2.70 -0.50 2.19
C GLY A 55 -1.85 -1.74 2.42
N ASN A 56 -2.05 -2.41 3.56
CA ASN A 56 -1.34 -3.63 3.89
C ASN A 56 -1.78 -4.81 3.02
N ASP A 57 -3.08 -4.94 2.74
CA ASP A 57 -3.63 -5.98 1.88
C ASP A 57 -3.11 -5.82 0.46
N CYS A 58 -3.10 -4.59 -0.08
CA CYS A 58 -2.56 -4.29 -1.40
C CYS A 58 -1.07 -4.67 -1.53
N ILE A 59 -0.24 -4.38 -0.52
CA ILE A 59 1.17 -4.79 -0.52
C ILE A 59 1.29 -6.31 -0.55
N ARG A 60 0.54 -7.02 0.31
CA ARG A 60 0.57 -8.49 0.39
C ARG A 60 0.14 -9.15 -0.92
N GLU A 61 -0.98 -8.71 -1.51
CA GLU A 61 -1.46 -9.23 -2.80
C GLU A 61 -0.44 -9.02 -3.92
N LEU A 62 0.19 -7.85 -3.96
CA LEU A 62 1.20 -7.55 -4.97
C LEU A 62 2.45 -8.41 -4.78
N GLU A 63 2.94 -8.57 -3.55
CA GLU A 63 4.06 -9.46 -3.23
C GLU A 63 3.76 -10.90 -3.69
N GLU A 64 2.55 -11.41 -3.41
CA GLU A 64 2.13 -12.74 -3.90
C GLU A 64 2.07 -12.84 -5.43
N TYR A 65 1.62 -11.80 -6.13
CA TYR A 65 1.61 -11.78 -7.59
C TYR A 65 3.02 -11.74 -8.18
N PHE A 66 3.93 -10.99 -7.55
CA PHE A 66 5.34 -10.98 -7.94
C PHE A 66 5.95 -12.37 -7.76
N ASP A 67 5.77 -13.01 -6.61
CA ASP A 67 6.30 -14.34 -6.35
C ASP A 67 5.80 -15.37 -7.38
N LYS A 68 4.49 -15.38 -7.66
CA LYS A 68 3.90 -16.25 -8.70
C LYS A 68 4.47 -15.99 -10.10
N TYR A 69 4.68 -14.71 -10.45
CA TYR A 69 5.30 -14.34 -11.72
C TYR A 69 6.74 -14.86 -11.79
N LEU A 70 7.52 -14.70 -10.71
CA LEU A 70 8.90 -15.18 -10.64
C LEU A 70 8.98 -16.70 -10.73
N GLU A 71 8.12 -17.44 -10.04
CA GLU A 71 8.04 -18.90 -10.12
C GLU A 71 7.73 -19.37 -11.54
N PHE A 72 6.73 -18.77 -12.20
CA PHE A 72 6.36 -19.13 -13.56
C PHE A 72 7.51 -18.93 -14.55
N HIS A 73 8.28 -17.86 -14.39
CA HIS A 73 9.41 -17.53 -15.26
C HIS A 73 10.75 -18.16 -14.87
N LYS A 74 10.83 -18.83 -13.71
CA LYS A 74 11.97 -19.68 -13.31
C LYS A 74 11.80 -21.13 -13.82
N ASN A 75 10.56 -21.57 -14.05
CA ASN A 75 10.22 -22.90 -14.53
C ASN A 75 10.11 -23.02 -16.06
N LYS A 76 10.47 -21.96 -16.80
CA LYS A 76 10.57 -21.90 -18.26
C LYS A 76 12.03 -21.73 -18.67
#